data_AF-A0A0W0YKD9-F1
#
_entry.id   AF-A0A0W0YKD9-F1
#
_cell.length_a   1.000
_cell.length_b   1.000
_cell.length_c   1.000
_cell.angle_alpha   90.00
_cell.angle_beta   90.00
_cell.angle_gamma   90.00
#
_symmetry.space_group_name_H-M   'P 1'
#
loop_
_entity.id
_entity.type
_entity.pdbx_description
1 polymer ?
#
loop_
_entity_poly.entity_id
_entity_poly.type
_entity_poly.pdbx_seq_one_letter_code
_entity_poly.pdbx_strand_id
1 'polypeptide(L)'
;MKDPFSELRKSLQSVFQLEAMRNDKYTYPPVQQLKEATLRYSPDSNGSFIALLKAIREALPFIEKWRVNFDDLRTSMDTLAKMHHLPPIDWRRFLSHPKVSPHFQFSALNHARQEEDLIAWLEALTRTTFTAKDHAHITQAMVDNRERHGFSQRLKDYLKIHPNFLFVLCTKSENNFIKIAHTRLVLYLTDEQLAHIILQHIPALVQQERGPFERVTRLVNTLNHILSNGRSVTTLCRNAKAEAILKHSLFFQIYLSEEYKHKDEKKPPRQSLEDSALKPHM
;
A
#
# COMPACT_ATOMS: atom_id res chain seq x y z
N MET A 1 -36.70 -34.66 31.60
CA MET A 1 -35.90 -34.02 30.56
C MET A 1 -35.53 -32.62 31.06
N LYS A 2 -34.27 -32.21 30.94
CA LYS A 2 -33.88 -30.84 31.31
C LYS A 2 -34.44 -29.89 30.23
N ASP A 3 -35.00 -28.77 30.66
CA ASP A 3 -35.52 -27.74 29.76
C ASP A 3 -34.36 -27.20 28.89
N PRO A 4 -34.42 -27.34 27.56
CA PRO A 4 -33.35 -26.94 26.65
C PRO A 4 -33.00 -25.45 26.77
N PHE A 5 -33.98 -24.61 27.08
CA PHE A 5 -33.75 -23.18 27.28
C PHE A 5 -33.01 -22.90 28.59
N SER A 6 -33.33 -23.63 29.66
CA SER A 6 -32.59 -23.57 30.92
C SER A 6 -31.13 -24.02 30.78
N GLU A 7 -30.83 -24.99 29.92
CA GLU A 7 -29.45 -25.40 29.60
C GLU A 7 -28.71 -24.32 28.80
N LEU A 8 -29.34 -23.77 27.76
CA LEU A 8 -28.79 -22.66 26.99
C LEU A 8 -28.46 -21.45 27.90
N ARG A 9 -29.37 -21.09 28.80
CA ARG A 9 -29.20 -19.97 29.73
C ARG A 9 -28.00 -20.17 30.66
N LYS A 10 -27.76 -21.40 31.13
CA LYS A 10 -26.59 -21.73 31.95
C LYS A 10 -25.29 -21.58 31.17
N SER A 11 -25.25 -22.06 29.93
CA SER A 11 -24.08 -21.91 29.07
C SER A 11 -23.76 -20.45 28.76
N LEU A 12 -24.79 -19.62 28.56
CA LEU A 12 -24.64 -18.17 28.33
C LEU A 12 -24.37 -17.37 29.61
N GLN A 13 -24.61 -17.92 30.80
CA GLN A 13 -24.40 -17.22 32.06
C GLN A 13 -22.93 -16.84 32.28
N SER A 14 -22.00 -17.69 31.86
CA SER A 14 -20.56 -17.42 31.91
C SER A 14 -20.19 -16.18 31.08
N VAL A 15 -20.88 -15.97 29.95
CA VAL A 15 -20.71 -14.79 29.09
C VAL A 15 -21.10 -13.51 29.84
N PHE A 16 -22.21 -13.57 30.56
CA PHE A 16 -22.76 -12.44 31.30
C PHE A 16 -22.03 -12.09 32.60
N GLN A 17 -21.30 -13.05 33.19
CA GLN A 17 -20.55 -12.86 34.43
C GLN A 17 -19.12 -12.38 34.20
N LEU A 18 -18.51 -12.76 33.07
CA LEU A 18 -17.12 -12.40 32.74
C LEU A 18 -16.98 -10.99 32.14
N GLU A 19 -18.09 -10.39 31.70
CA GLU A 19 -18.10 -9.07 31.08
C GLU A 19 -18.29 -7.93 32.10
N ALA A 20 -17.42 -6.93 32.03
CA ALA A 20 -17.53 -5.75 32.88
C ALA A 20 -18.74 -4.89 32.49
N MET A 21 -19.58 -4.58 33.46
CA MET A 21 -20.70 -3.63 33.32
C MET A 21 -20.26 -2.21 33.66
N ARG A 22 -20.82 -1.24 32.94
CA ARG A 22 -20.77 0.19 33.30
C ARG A 22 -22.20 0.72 33.28
N ASN A 23 -22.65 1.33 34.38
CA ASN A 23 -24.01 1.86 34.54
C ASN A 23 -25.10 0.81 34.21
N ASP A 24 -25.00 -0.38 34.81
CA ASP A 24 -25.94 -1.51 34.66
C ASP A 24 -26.12 -2.05 33.21
N LYS A 25 -25.27 -1.61 32.28
CA LYS A 25 -25.23 -2.08 30.88
C LYS A 25 -23.89 -2.73 30.58
N TYR A 26 -23.90 -3.75 29.71
CA TYR A 26 -22.65 -4.31 29.21
C TYR A 26 -21.92 -3.35 28.28
N THR A 27 -20.60 -3.39 28.34
CA THR A 27 -19.74 -2.55 27.50
C THR A 27 -19.92 -2.87 26.02
N TYR A 28 -20.16 -4.14 25.67
CA TYR A 28 -20.38 -4.56 24.28
C TYR A 28 -21.88 -4.67 23.94
N PRO A 29 -22.37 -3.91 22.94
CA PRO A 29 -23.78 -3.98 22.49
C PRO A 29 -24.27 -5.38 22.11
N PRO A 30 -23.47 -6.25 21.44
CA PRO A 30 -23.91 -7.62 21.13
C PRO A 30 -24.18 -8.47 22.38
N VAL A 31 -23.40 -8.28 23.45
CA VAL A 31 -23.58 -9.00 24.73
C VAL A 31 -24.84 -8.48 25.47
N GLN A 32 -25.11 -7.19 25.39
CA GLN A 32 -26.36 -6.60 25.90
C GLN A 32 -27.59 -7.14 25.15
N GLN A 33 -27.55 -7.17 23.82
CA GLN A 33 -28.64 -7.72 23.00
C GLN A 33 -28.85 -9.21 23.27
N LEU A 34 -27.79 -9.98 23.49
CA LEU A 34 -27.87 -11.38 23.88
C LEU A 34 -28.57 -11.56 25.25
N LYS A 35 -28.26 -10.72 26.25
CA LYS A 35 -28.96 -10.74 27.54
C LYS A 35 -30.43 -10.42 27.39
N GLU A 36 -30.77 -9.37 26.62
CA GLU A 36 -32.16 -8.98 26.39
C GLU A 36 -32.95 -10.03 25.62
N ALA A 37 -32.36 -10.63 24.58
CA ALA A 37 -32.98 -11.71 23.81
C ALA A 37 -33.18 -12.97 24.65
N THR A 38 -32.24 -13.26 25.57
CA THR A 38 -32.38 -14.37 26.53
C THR A 38 -33.49 -14.07 27.55
N LEU A 39 -33.63 -12.84 28.04
CA LEU A 39 -34.70 -12.47 28.98
C LEU A 39 -36.10 -12.42 28.33
N ARG A 40 -36.17 -12.09 27.04
CA ARG A 40 -37.43 -11.97 26.27
C ARG A 40 -37.82 -13.23 25.51
N TYR A 41 -37.05 -14.32 25.64
CA TYR A 41 -37.36 -15.57 24.97
C TYR A 41 -38.69 -16.14 25.48
N SER A 42 -39.55 -16.56 24.55
CA SER A 42 -40.83 -17.19 24.83
C SER A 42 -40.96 -18.46 23.98
N PRO A 43 -41.24 -19.62 24.60
CA PRO A 43 -41.31 -20.90 23.89
C PRO A 43 -42.44 -20.94 22.85
N ASP A 44 -43.45 -20.08 22.97
CA ASP A 44 -44.60 -20.03 22.06
C ASP A 44 -44.37 -19.10 20.85
N SER A 45 -43.25 -18.37 20.83
CA SER A 45 -42.96 -17.35 19.81
C SER A 45 -41.74 -17.69 18.98
N ASN A 46 -41.96 -18.09 17.72
CA ASN A 46 -40.90 -18.29 16.73
C ASN A 46 -40.07 -17.01 16.53
N GLY A 47 -40.68 -15.83 16.65
CA GLY A 47 -39.98 -14.54 16.55
C GLY A 47 -38.96 -14.34 17.70
N SER A 48 -39.29 -14.79 18.90
CA SER A 48 -38.39 -14.71 20.05
C SER A 48 -37.18 -15.66 19.90
N PHE A 49 -37.40 -16.86 19.32
CA PHE A 49 -36.34 -17.80 18.98
C PHE A 49 -35.41 -17.26 17.89
N ILE A 50 -35.95 -16.66 16.83
CA ILE A 50 -35.15 -16.03 15.76
C ILE A 50 -34.33 -14.86 16.31
N ALA A 51 -34.90 -14.04 17.19
CA ALA A 51 -34.19 -12.95 17.85
C ALA A 51 -33.04 -13.46 18.72
N LEU A 52 -33.26 -14.55 19.47
CA LEU A 52 -32.24 -15.21 20.26
C LEU A 52 -31.11 -15.78 19.39
N LEU A 53 -31.45 -16.48 18.30
CA LEU A 53 -30.48 -17.03 17.34
C LEU A 53 -29.62 -15.92 16.72
N LYS A 54 -30.23 -14.79 16.35
CA LYS A 54 -29.52 -13.61 15.82
C LYS A 54 -28.58 -13.01 16.87
N ALA A 55 -29.04 -12.84 18.10
CA ALA A 55 -28.23 -12.27 19.18
C ALA A 55 -27.03 -13.16 19.53
N ILE A 56 -27.20 -14.49 19.53
CA ILE A 56 -26.10 -15.46 19.68
C ILE A 56 -25.08 -15.31 18.55
N ARG A 57 -25.55 -15.14 17.31
CA ARG A 57 -24.67 -14.96 16.14
C ARG A 57 -23.82 -13.69 16.26
N GLU A 58 -24.42 -12.60 16.69
CA GLU A 58 -23.74 -11.32 16.85
C GLU A 58 -22.77 -11.31 18.05
N ALA A 59 -23.09 -12.07 19.10
CA ALA A 59 -22.24 -12.24 20.27
C ALA A 59 -21.17 -13.33 20.11
N LEU A 60 -21.14 -14.06 18.98
CA LEU A 60 -20.24 -15.19 18.73
C LEU A 60 -18.75 -14.89 19.01
N PRO A 61 -18.19 -13.73 18.59
CA PRO A 61 -16.79 -13.40 18.89
C PRO A 61 -16.49 -13.31 20.40
N PHE A 62 -17.48 -12.95 21.22
CA PHE A 62 -17.35 -12.86 22.67
C PHE A 62 -17.54 -14.22 23.35
N ILE A 63 -18.42 -15.06 22.80
CA ILE A 63 -18.60 -16.46 23.23
C ILE A 63 -17.29 -17.24 23.03
N GLU A 64 -16.62 -17.05 21.88
CA GLU A 64 -15.29 -17.63 21.60
C GLU A 64 -14.21 -17.05 22.52
N LYS A 65 -14.16 -15.73 22.68
CA LYS A 65 -13.21 -15.04 23.56
C LYS A 65 -13.24 -15.59 24.99
N TRP A 66 -14.43 -15.96 25.49
CA TRP A 66 -14.62 -16.45 26.85
C TRP A 66 -14.68 -17.97 26.97
N ARG A 67 -14.34 -18.68 25.90
CA ARG A 67 -14.22 -20.15 25.86
C ARG A 67 -15.45 -20.86 26.42
N VAL A 68 -16.64 -20.33 26.14
CA VAL A 68 -17.90 -20.99 26.50
C VAL A 68 -18.03 -22.28 25.69
N ASN A 69 -18.55 -23.34 26.32
CA ASN A 69 -18.73 -24.62 25.65
C ASN A 69 -19.74 -24.47 24.50
N PHE A 70 -19.21 -24.40 23.28
CA PHE A 70 -20.01 -24.19 22.08
C PHE A 70 -20.86 -25.42 21.73
N ASP A 71 -20.43 -26.62 22.12
CA ASP A 71 -21.18 -27.86 21.84
C ASP A 71 -22.49 -27.94 22.63
N ASP A 72 -22.48 -27.46 23.88
CA ASP A 72 -23.68 -27.38 24.72
C ASP A 72 -24.66 -26.33 24.17
N LEU A 73 -24.14 -25.19 23.71
CA LEU A 73 -24.92 -24.13 23.08
C LEU A 73 -25.55 -24.62 21.77
N ARG A 74 -24.78 -25.32 20.94
CA ARG A 74 -25.22 -25.90 19.67
C ARG A 74 -26.35 -26.90 19.90
N THR A 75 -26.16 -27.84 20.82
CA THR A 75 -27.14 -28.89 21.15
C THR A 75 -28.44 -28.29 21.69
N SER A 76 -28.34 -27.27 22.55
CA SER A 76 -29.51 -26.56 23.10
C SER A 76 -30.25 -25.78 22.02
N MET A 77 -29.54 -25.13 21.08
CA MET A 77 -30.18 -24.39 19.99
C MET A 77 -30.82 -25.30 18.94
N ASP A 78 -30.21 -26.44 18.63
CA ASP A 78 -30.78 -27.43 17.71
C ASP A 78 -32.04 -28.10 18.29
N THR A 79 -32.08 -28.32 19.61
CA THR A 79 -33.27 -28.85 20.29
C THR A 79 -34.39 -27.80 20.37
N LEU A 80 -34.06 -26.53 20.64
CA LEU A 80 -35.02 -25.42 20.57
C LEU A 80 -35.58 -25.22 19.15
N ALA A 81 -34.75 -25.30 18.11
CA ALA A 81 -35.20 -25.20 16.72
C ALA A 81 -36.25 -26.29 16.38
N LYS A 82 -36.03 -27.51 16.86
CA LYS A 82 -36.99 -28.63 16.70
C LYS A 82 -38.30 -28.37 17.45
N MET A 83 -38.25 -27.82 18.66
CA MET A 83 -39.46 -27.47 19.43
C MET A 83 -40.29 -26.39 18.74
N HIS A 84 -39.64 -25.44 18.05
CA HIS A 84 -40.30 -24.41 17.25
C HIS A 84 -40.73 -24.86 15.84
N HIS A 85 -40.54 -26.14 15.47
CA HIS A 85 -40.77 -26.68 14.13
C HIS A 85 -40.05 -25.91 13.01
N LEU A 86 -38.84 -25.40 13.30
CA LEU A 86 -38.01 -24.65 12.36
C LEU A 86 -37.00 -25.56 11.64
N PRO A 87 -36.50 -25.16 10.45
CA PRO A 87 -35.46 -25.92 9.76
C PRO A 87 -34.19 -26.03 10.63
N PRO A 88 -33.41 -27.11 10.45
CA PRO A 88 -32.16 -27.29 11.19
C PRO A 88 -31.21 -26.12 10.93
N ILE A 89 -30.51 -25.69 11.98
CA ILE A 89 -29.58 -24.57 11.90
C ILE A 89 -28.36 -25.02 11.09
N ASP A 90 -28.06 -24.31 10.00
CA ASP A 90 -26.82 -24.52 9.25
C ASP A 90 -25.64 -23.87 9.99
N TRP A 91 -25.02 -24.65 10.87
CA TRP A 91 -23.89 -24.20 11.67
C TRP A 91 -22.65 -23.83 10.84
N ARG A 92 -22.48 -24.38 9.63
CA ARG A 92 -21.35 -24.00 8.75
C ARG A 92 -21.51 -22.56 8.27
N ARG A 93 -22.72 -22.19 7.88
CA ARG A 93 -23.08 -20.82 7.51
C ARG A 93 -23.19 -19.88 8.72
N PHE A 94 -23.58 -20.40 9.87
CA PHE A 94 -23.66 -19.63 11.12
C PHE A 94 -22.28 -19.19 11.61
N LEU A 95 -21.32 -20.12 11.56
CA LEU A 95 -19.92 -19.92 11.98
C LEU A 95 -19.05 -19.24 10.90
N SER A 96 -19.49 -19.21 9.63
CA SER A 96 -18.80 -18.42 8.61
C SER A 96 -18.94 -16.93 8.97
N HIS A 97 -17.97 -16.41 9.69
CA HIS A 97 -17.93 -14.99 10.05
C HIS A 97 -17.93 -14.13 8.78
N PRO A 98 -18.86 -13.17 8.63
CA PRO A 98 -18.58 -12.05 7.74
C PRO A 98 -17.35 -11.34 8.33
N LYS A 99 -16.25 -11.28 7.57
CA LYS A 99 -15.00 -10.59 7.96
C LYS A 99 -15.17 -9.09 8.24
N VAL A 100 -16.39 -8.57 8.10
CA VAL A 100 -16.74 -7.17 8.24
C VAL A 100 -17.96 -7.07 9.15
N SER A 101 -17.79 -6.34 10.27
CA SER A 101 -18.90 -6.00 11.15
C SER A 101 -19.96 -5.20 10.37
N PRO A 102 -21.26 -5.51 10.50
CA PRO A 102 -22.32 -4.75 9.84
C PRO A 102 -22.41 -3.29 10.30
N HIS A 103 -21.78 -2.92 11.43
CA HIS A 103 -21.64 -1.55 11.90
C HIS A 103 -20.39 -0.84 11.37
N PHE A 104 -19.51 -1.55 10.67
CA PHE A 104 -18.31 -1.02 10.04
C PHE A 104 -18.43 -1.15 8.51
N GLN A 105 -19.41 -0.44 7.93
CA GLN A 105 -19.71 -0.50 6.49
C GLN A 105 -18.74 0.29 5.60
N PHE A 106 -17.78 1.01 6.19
CA PHE A 106 -16.78 1.75 5.41
C PHE A 106 -15.94 0.82 4.53
N SER A 107 -15.67 -0.40 4.99
CA SER A 107 -14.88 -1.37 4.20
C SER A 107 -15.73 -2.03 3.11
N ALA A 108 -16.99 -2.37 3.39
CA ALA A 108 -17.85 -3.10 2.45
C ALA A 108 -18.25 -2.25 1.22
N LEU A 109 -18.49 -0.94 1.40
CA LEU A 109 -18.76 -0.03 0.28
C LEU A 109 -17.49 0.30 -0.53
N ASN A 110 -16.31 0.21 0.09
CA ASN A 110 -15.03 0.44 -0.59
C ASN A 110 -14.47 -0.81 -1.29
N HIS A 111 -14.84 -2.02 -0.85
CA HIS A 111 -14.40 -3.27 -1.48
C HIS A 111 -15.34 -3.76 -2.59
N ALA A 112 -16.53 -3.17 -2.72
CA ALA A 112 -17.49 -3.53 -3.78
C ALA A 112 -17.29 -2.75 -5.09
N ARG A 113 -16.49 -1.68 -5.08
CA ARG A 113 -15.97 -1.14 -6.34
C ARG A 113 -14.83 -2.06 -6.75
N GLN A 114 -15.00 -2.77 -7.86
CA GLN A 114 -13.86 -3.28 -8.63
C GLN A 114 -12.77 -2.22 -8.56
N GLU A 115 -11.60 -2.57 -8.02
CA GLU A 115 -10.44 -1.69 -8.03
C GLU A 115 -10.26 -1.23 -9.48
N GLU A 116 -10.68 0.00 -9.77
CA GLU A 116 -10.58 0.56 -11.11
C GLU A 116 -9.11 0.50 -11.51
N ASP A 117 -8.82 -0.29 -12.54
CA ASP A 117 -7.53 -0.41 -13.17
C ASP A 117 -6.92 0.99 -13.35
N LEU A 118 -5.65 1.19 -12.98
CA LEU A 118 -4.96 2.48 -13.05
C LEU A 118 -5.18 3.16 -14.41
N ILE A 119 -5.12 2.37 -15.49
CA ILE A 119 -5.30 2.87 -16.86
C ILE A 119 -6.73 3.36 -17.05
N ALA A 120 -7.74 2.54 -16.76
CA ALA A 120 -9.15 2.93 -16.86
C ALA A 120 -9.48 4.16 -15.99
N TRP A 121 -8.89 4.24 -14.80
CA TRP A 121 -9.03 5.39 -13.92
C TRP A 121 -8.41 6.66 -14.52
N LEU A 122 -7.22 6.56 -15.12
CA LEU A 122 -6.59 7.69 -15.82
C LEU A 122 -7.42 8.12 -17.04
N GLU A 123 -7.92 7.18 -17.84
CA GLU A 123 -8.77 7.44 -19.02
C GLU A 123 -10.05 8.18 -18.65
N ALA A 124 -10.74 7.74 -17.60
CA ALA A 124 -11.95 8.39 -17.09
C ALA A 124 -11.66 9.84 -16.65
N LEU A 125 -10.47 10.07 -16.11
CA LEU A 125 -10.07 11.36 -15.57
C LEU A 125 -9.64 12.36 -16.65
N THR A 126 -8.91 11.88 -17.66
CA THR A 126 -8.48 12.69 -18.81
C THR A 126 -9.53 12.77 -19.91
N ARG A 127 -10.60 11.96 -19.83
CA ARG A 127 -11.63 11.77 -20.88
C ARG A 127 -11.03 11.34 -22.21
N THR A 128 -9.97 10.53 -22.15
CA THR A 128 -9.27 10.01 -23.32
C THR A 128 -9.08 8.51 -23.18
N THR A 129 -9.25 7.76 -24.26
CA THR A 129 -8.92 6.34 -24.31
C THR A 129 -7.46 6.17 -24.73
N PHE A 130 -6.66 5.44 -23.96
CA PHE A 130 -5.28 5.13 -24.29
C PHE A 130 -5.20 3.85 -25.13
N THR A 131 -4.48 3.91 -26.23
CA THR A 131 -4.08 2.72 -26.97
C THR A 131 -2.77 2.17 -26.41
N ALA A 132 -2.44 0.92 -26.74
CA ALA A 132 -1.19 0.29 -26.33
C ALA A 132 0.09 1.01 -26.81
N LYS A 133 -0.02 2.00 -27.71
CA LYS A 133 1.11 2.81 -28.20
C LYS A 133 1.20 4.19 -27.54
N ASP A 134 0.26 4.57 -26.70
CA ASP A 134 0.13 5.92 -26.11
C ASP A 134 1.02 6.17 -24.88
N HIS A 135 2.24 5.62 -24.86
CA HIS A 135 3.14 5.72 -23.71
C HIS A 135 3.42 7.16 -23.26
N ALA A 136 3.49 8.11 -24.21
CA ALA A 136 3.70 9.53 -23.90
C ALA A 136 2.48 10.16 -23.22
N HIS A 137 1.27 9.88 -23.72
CA HIS A 137 0.02 10.37 -23.13
C HIS A 137 -0.22 9.76 -21.76
N ILE A 138 0.02 8.46 -21.61
CA ILE A 138 -0.07 7.77 -20.31
C ILE A 138 0.92 8.40 -19.31
N THR A 139 2.17 8.62 -19.72
CA THR A 139 3.18 9.26 -18.86
C THR A 139 2.74 10.66 -18.42
N GLN A 140 2.21 11.46 -19.35
CA GLN A 140 1.72 12.79 -19.03
C GLN A 140 0.53 12.75 -18.06
N ALA A 141 -0.45 11.88 -18.32
CA ALA A 141 -1.61 11.70 -17.46
C ALA A 141 -1.22 11.26 -16.04
N MET A 142 -0.22 10.39 -15.90
CA MET A 142 0.33 10.00 -14.60
C MET A 142 1.00 11.16 -13.88
N VAL A 143 1.84 11.92 -14.59
CA VAL A 143 2.56 13.06 -14.01
C VAL A 143 1.60 14.14 -13.55
N ASP A 144 0.57 14.46 -14.34
CA ASP A 144 -0.41 15.50 -14.03
C ASP A 144 -1.32 15.14 -12.85
N ASN A 145 -1.57 13.85 -12.66
CA ASN A 145 -2.51 13.35 -11.66
C ASN A 145 -1.85 12.65 -10.47
N ARG A 146 -0.53 12.73 -10.36
CA ARG A 146 0.26 12.06 -9.31
C ARG A 146 -0.13 12.44 -7.88
N GLU A 147 -0.61 13.67 -7.67
CA GLU A 147 -0.99 14.19 -6.35
C GLU A 147 -2.48 13.91 -6.03
N ARG A 148 -3.23 13.30 -6.94
CA ARG A 148 -4.65 13.02 -6.70
C ARG A 148 -4.85 11.90 -5.69
N HIS A 149 -5.89 12.04 -4.89
CA HIS A 149 -6.24 11.05 -3.87
C HIS A 149 -6.43 9.65 -4.46
N GLY A 150 -5.72 8.68 -3.89
CA GLY A 150 -5.77 7.28 -4.31
C GLY A 150 -4.94 6.95 -5.57
N PHE A 151 -4.22 7.91 -6.16
CA PHE A 151 -3.30 7.62 -7.27
C PHE A 151 -2.21 6.64 -6.84
N SER A 152 -1.50 6.94 -5.74
CA SER A 152 -0.38 6.12 -5.27
C SER A 152 -0.78 4.69 -4.92
N GLN A 153 -2.01 4.50 -4.41
CA GLN A 153 -2.55 3.17 -4.11
C GLN A 153 -2.84 2.40 -5.40
N ARG A 154 -3.57 3.00 -6.35
CA ARG A 154 -3.84 2.38 -7.65
C ARG A 154 -2.58 2.05 -8.43
N LEU A 155 -1.60 2.96 -8.42
CA LEU A 155 -0.30 2.71 -9.05
C LEU A 155 0.41 1.52 -8.40
N LYS A 156 0.42 1.45 -7.06
CA LYS A 156 1.04 0.34 -6.34
C LYS A 156 0.35 -0.98 -6.66
N ASP A 157 -0.97 -1.01 -6.72
CA ASP A 157 -1.73 -2.23 -7.04
C ASP A 157 -1.52 -2.65 -8.50
N TYR A 158 -1.53 -1.70 -9.43
CA TYR A 158 -1.20 -1.96 -10.83
C TYR A 158 0.22 -2.52 -11.02
N LEU A 159 1.21 -1.96 -10.31
CA LEU A 159 2.60 -2.43 -10.37
C LEU A 159 2.80 -3.83 -9.75
N LYS A 160 1.90 -4.32 -8.89
CA LYS A 160 1.97 -5.73 -8.43
C LYS A 160 1.69 -6.70 -9.58
N ILE A 161 0.80 -6.32 -10.49
CA ILE A 161 0.40 -7.13 -11.65
C ILE A 161 1.37 -6.88 -12.82
N HIS A 162 1.79 -5.63 -13.01
CA HIS A 162 2.66 -5.17 -14.10
C HIS A 162 3.94 -4.51 -13.55
N PRO A 163 4.88 -5.27 -12.96
CA PRO A 163 6.05 -4.73 -12.25
C PRO A 163 7.01 -3.93 -13.14
N ASN A 164 7.01 -4.20 -14.45
CA ASN A 164 7.87 -3.52 -15.42
C ASN A 164 7.22 -2.33 -16.11
N PHE A 165 5.99 -1.95 -15.73
CA PHE A 165 5.24 -0.91 -16.44
C PHE A 165 5.99 0.43 -16.53
N LEU A 166 6.42 0.98 -15.38
CA LEU A 166 7.18 2.23 -15.35
C LEU A 166 8.53 2.12 -16.07
N PHE A 167 9.19 0.96 -15.95
CA PHE A 167 10.44 0.68 -16.64
C PHE A 167 10.23 0.75 -18.16
N VAL A 168 9.20 0.08 -18.69
CA VAL A 168 8.86 0.11 -20.13
C VAL A 168 8.56 1.53 -20.59
N LEU A 169 7.79 2.32 -19.82
CA LEU A 169 7.49 3.71 -20.17
C LEU A 169 8.76 4.56 -20.31
N CYS A 170 9.70 4.42 -19.38
CA CYS A 170 10.96 5.16 -19.38
C CYS A 170 11.90 4.69 -20.50
N THR A 171 11.97 3.39 -20.75
CA THR A 171 12.81 2.78 -21.80
C THR A 171 12.34 3.17 -23.21
N LYS A 172 11.03 3.41 -23.41
CA LYS A 172 10.47 3.78 -24.72
C LYS A 172 10.80 5.20 -25.17
N SER A 173 11.04 6.13 -24.24
CA SER A 173 11.32 7.52 -24.57
C SER A 173 12.13 8.21 -23.48
N GLU A 174 13.19 8.92 -23.88
CA GLU A 174 13.97 9.79 -22.99
C GLU A 174 13.08 10.83 -22.30
N ASN A 175 12.16 11.45 -23.03
CA ASN A 175 11.24 12.44 -22.46
C ASN A 175 10.34 11.83 -21.37
N ASN A 176 9.90 10.58 -21.55
CA ASN A 176 9.14 9.88 -20.51
C ASN A 176 10.00 9.61 -19.29
N PHE A 177 11.25 9.16 -19.50
CA PHE A 177 12.21 8.96 -18.42
C PHE A 177 12.42 10.25 -17.63
N ILE A 178 12.74 11.37 -18.30
CA ILE A 178 12.95 12.68 -17.66
C ILE A 178 11.71 13.08 -16.84
N LYS A 179 10.51 13.02 -17.43
CA LYS A 179 9.26 13.37 -16.76
C LYS A 179 9.00 12.51 -15.52
N ILE A 180 9.23 11.21 -15.59
CA ILE A 180 9.01 10.29 -14.47
C ILE A 180 10.08 10.51 -13.39
N ALA A 181 11.35 10.63 -13.78
CA ALA A 181 12.51 10.77 -12.88
C ALA A 181 12.51 12.09 -12.09
N HIS A 182 11.97 13.16 -12.66
CA HIS A 182 11.78 14.44 -11.97
C HIS A 182 10.67 14.44 -10.92
N THR A 183 9.88 13.37 -10.82
CA THR A 183 8.76 13.26 -9.87
C THR A 183 8.99 12.14 -8.87
N ARG A 184 8.13 12.05 -7.85
CA ARG A 184 8.14 10.95 -6.88
C ARG A 184 7.82 9.58 -7.51
N LEU A 185 7.38 9.53 -8.77
CA LEU A 185 7.17 8.28 -9.52
C LEU A 185 8.48 7.47 -9.66
N VAL A 186 9.64 8.16 -9.67
CA VAL A 186 10.96 7.52 -9.70
C VAL A 186 11.19 6.54 -8.54
N LEU A 187 10.51 6.74 -7.40
CA LEU A 187 10.67 5.91 -6.21
C LEU A 187 10.10 4.49 -6.38
N TYR A 188 9.26 4.29 -7.40
CA TYR A 188 8.72 2.97 -7.75
C TYR A 188 9.63 2.18 -8.70
N LEU A 189 10.72 2.78 -9.18
CA LEU A 189 11.74 2.09 -9.98
C LEU A 189 12.86 1.57 -9.08
N THR A 190 13.37 0.39 -9.38
CA THR A 190 14.55 -0.15 -8.71
C THR A 190 15.83 0.50 -9.23
N ASP A 191 16.91 0.47 -8.44
CA ASP A 191 18.22 0.99 -8.88
C ASP A 191 18.72 0.25 -10.13
N GLU A 192 18.44 -1.05 -10.23
CA GLU A 192 18.78 -1.88 -11.41
C GLU A 192 18.02 -1.39 -12.65
N GLN A 193 16.72 -1.12 -12.53
CA GLN A 193 15.90 -0.59 -13.63
C GLN A 193 16.37 0.80 -14.06
N LEU A 194 16.66 1.68 -13.10
CA LEU A 194 17.20 3.01 -13.37
C LEU A 194 18.55 2.94 -14.09
N ALA A 195 19.46 2.06 -13.67
CA ALA A 195 20.75 1.88 -14.33
C ALA A 195 20.60 1.48 -15.80
N HIS A 196 19.68 0.56 -16.12
CA HIS A 196 19.39 0.16 -17.50
C HIS A 196 18.80 1.32 -18.32
N ILE A 197 17.83 2.05 -17.77
CA ILE A 197 17.22 3.20 -18.46
C ILE A 197 18.28 4.27 -18.75
N ILE A 198 19.11 4.60 -17.76
CA ILE A 198 20.20 5.57 -17.93
C ILE A 198 21.11 5.11 -19.04
N LEU A 199 21.62 3.87 -19.00
CA LEU A 199 22.55 3.35 -20.00
C LEU A 199 22.00 3.45 -21.43
N GLN A 200 20.71 3.18 -21.60
CA GLN A 200 20.06 3.30 -22.90
C GLN A 200 19.97 4.74 -23.40
N HIS A 201 19.74 5.72 -22.51
CA HIS A 201 19.56 7.13 -22.88
C HIS A 201 20.86 7.95 -22.82
N ILE A 202 21.99 7.37 -22.39
CA ILE A 202 23.31 8.03 -22.42
C ILE A 202 23.60 8.72 -23.77
N PRO A 203 23.39 8.08 -24.94
CA PRO A 203 23.71 8.72 -26.22
C PRO A 203 22.96 10.03 -26.47
N ALA A 204 21.75 10.17 -25.93
CA ALA A 204 20.95 11.38 -26.06
C ALA A 204 21.32 12.44 -25.00
N LEU A 205 21.75 12.00 -23.81
CA LEU A 205 22.11 12.88 -22.68
C LEU A 205 23.53 13.46 -22.76
N VAL A 206 24.42 12.85 -23.55
CA VAL A 206 25.81 13.29 -23.71
C VAL A 206 25.92 14.40 -24.75
N GLN A 207 26.44 15.55 -24.34
CA GLN A 207 26.74 16.67 -25.24
C GLN A 207 28.11 16.49 -25.93
N GLN A 208 28.26 17.07 -27.13
CA GLN A 208 29.54 17.10 -27.83
C GLN A 208 30.48 18.12 -27.20
N GLU A 209 31.26 17.70 -26.20
CA GLU A 209 32.31 18.52 -25.59
C GLU A 209 33.72 18.07 -26.01
N ARG A 210 34.74 18.90 -25.80
CA ARG A 210 36.10 18.60 -26.30
C ARG A 210 36.88 17.61 -25.41
N GLY A 211 36.54 17.44 -24.14
CA GLY A 211 37.28 16.58 -23.20
C GLY A 211 36.46 15.40 -22.61
N PRO A 212 37.04 14.19 -22.46
CA PRO A 212 36.34 13.02 -21.95
C PRO A 212 35.89 13.18 -20.49
N PHE A 213 36.70 13.80 -19.64
CA PHE A 213 36.35 14.06 -18.24
C PHE A 213 35.27 15.13 -18.08
N GLU A 214 35.27 16.17 -18.91
CA GLU A 214 34.22 17.20 -18.89
C GLU A 214 32.87 16.62 -19.28
N ARG A 215 32.85 15.77 -20.32
CA ARG A 215 31.65 15.02 -20.74
C ARG A 215 31.08 14.19 -19.59
N VAL A 216 31.94 13.50 -18.84
CA VAL A 216 31.53 12.68 -17.68
C VAL A 216 30.96 13.57 -16.57
N THR A 217 31.66 14.65 -16.20
CA THR A 217 31.18 15.59 -15.17
C THR A 217 29.81 16.17 -15.55
N ARG A 218 29.63 16.60 -16.79
CA ARG A 218 28.36 17.15 -17.26
C ARG A 218 27.25 16.11 -17.30
N LEU A 219 27.53 14.92 -17.81
CA LEU A 219 26.57 13.81 -17.81
C LEU A 219 26.09 13.50 -16.38
N VAL A 220 27.02 13.37 -15.42
CA VAL A 220 26.68 13.10 -14.02
C VAL A 220 25.87 14.24 -13.41
N ASN A 221 26.20 15.49 -13.71
CA ASN A 221 25.42 16.64 -13.24
C ASN A 221 24.00 16.65 -13.84
N THR A 222 23.86 16.39 -15.14
CA THR A 222 22.55 16.27 -15.81
C THR A 222 21.73 15.12 -15.21
N LEU A 223 22.35 13.96 -15.01
CA LEU A 223 21.68 12.81 -14.39
C LEU A 223 21.27 13.10 -12.95
N ASN A 224 22.10 13.77 -12.15
CA ASN A 224 21.73 14.17 -10.79
C ASN A 224 20.64 15.26 -10.76
N HIS A 225 20.49 16.03 -11.83
CA HIS A 225 19.38 16.97 -11.95
C HIS A 225 18.07 16.26 -12.31
N ILE A 226 18.13 15.27 -13.21
CA ILE A 226 16.99 14.43 -13.62
C ILE A 226 16.55 13.52 -12.48
N LEU A 227 17.51 12.82 -11.86
CA LEU A 227 17.31 11.97 -10.70
C LEU A 227 17.09 12.87 -9.49
N SER A 228 15.82 13.07 -9.15
CA SER A 228 15.41 13.90 -8.02
C SER A 228 14.94 13.02 -6.84
N ASN A 229 14.42 13.64 -5.78
CA ASN A 229 13.79 12.94 -4.64
C ASN A 229 14.72 11.96 -3.89
N GLY A 230 15.99 12.33 -3.68
CA GLY A 230 16.95 11.53 -2.92
C GLY A 230 17.64 10.43 -3.73
N ARG A 231 17.37 10.33 -5.03
CA ARG A 231 18.17 9.54 -5.98
C ARG A 231 19.25 10.42 -6.60
N SER A 232 20.39 9.82 -6.90
CA SER A 232 21.56 10.42 -7.55
C SER A 232 22.45 9.32 -8.10
N VAL A 233 23.37 9.67 -8.99
CA VAL A 233 24.38 8.73 -9.53
C VAL A 233 25.18 8.08 -8.40
N THR A 234 25.59 8.84 -7.39
CA THR A 234 26.33 8.29 -6.24
C THR A 234 25.50 7.28 -5.46
N THR A 235 24.21 7.54 -5.23
CA THR A 235 23.32 6.58 -4.55
C THR A 235 23.07 5.32 -5.38
N LEU A 236 22.96 5.44 -6.72
CA LEU A 236 22.81 4.29 -7.61
C LEU A 236 24.06 3.42 -7.58
N CYS A 237 25.25 4.03 -7.62
CA CYS A 237 26.53 3.31 -7.56
C CYS A 237 26.80 2.65 -6.20
N ARG A 238 26.06 2.94 -5.13
CA ARG A 238 26.16 2.17 -3.87
C ARG A 238 25.56 0.78 -3.97
N ASN A 239 24.65 0.57 -4.92
CA ASN A 239 24.07 -0.74 -5.18
C ASN A 239 24.96 -1.50 -6.16
N ALA A 240 25.60 -2.59 -5.70
CA ALA A 240 26.57 -3.35 -6.48
C ALA A 240 26.05 -3.81 -7.85
N LYS A 241 24.74 -4.14 -7.95
CA LYS A 241 24.15 -4.57 -9.22
C LYS A 241 23.94 -3.40 -10.18
N ALA A 242 23.42 -2.29 -9.68
CA ALA A 242 23.24 -1.07 -10.48
C ALA A 242 24.59 -0.51 -10.94
N GLU A 243 25.60 -0.52 -10.06
CA GLU A 243 26.98 -0.14 -10.41
C GLU A 243 27.55 -1.02 -11.53
N ALA A 244 27.39 -2.35 -11.42
CA ALA A 244 27.84 -3.28 -12.45
C ALA A 244 27.19 -3.00 -13.82
N ILE A 245 25.90 -2.68 -13.85
CA ILE A 245 25.18 -2.30 -15.07
C ILE A 245 25.73 -0.99 -15.64
N LEU A 246 25.89 0.04 -14.80
CA LEU A 246 26.39 1.35 -15.24
C LEU A 246 27.83 1.26 -15.79
N LYS A 247 28.67 0.40 -15.21
CA LYS A 247 30.05 0.13 -15.67
C LYS A 247 30.16 -0.41 -17.09
N HIS A 248 29.07 -0.87 -17.72
CA HIS A 248 29.10 -1.20 -19.14
C HIS A 248 29.32 0.03 -20.03
N SER A 249 29.11 1.23 -19.51
CA SER A 249 29.40 2.47 -20.22
C SER A 249 30.78 3.04 -19.83
N LEU A 250 31.55 3.45 -20.85
CA LEU A 250 32.85 4.12 -20.66
C LEU A 250 32.75 5.37 -19.77
N PHE A 251 31.63 6.09 -19.80
CA PHE A 251 31.45 7.29 -18.98
C PHE A 251 31.46 6.96 -17.48
N PHE A 252 30.83 5.85 -17.09
CA PHE A 252 30.78 5.41 -15.70
C PHE A 252 32.06 4.69 -15.25
N GLN A 253 32.78 4.04 -16.18
CA GLN A 253 34.13 3.54 -15.90
C GLN A 253 35.07 4.70 -15.54
N ILE A 254 35.03 5.80 -16.31
CA ILE A 254 35.81 7.01 -16.03
C ILE A 254 35.35 7.65 -14.71
N TYR A 255 34.04 7.77 -14.49
CA TYR A 255 33.51 8.36 -13.25
C TYR A 255 33.98 7.63 -11.98
N LEU A 256 34.07 6.31 -12.04
CA LEU A 256 34.48 5.48 -10.90
C LEU A 256 35.99 5.31 -10.77
N SER A 257 36.77 5.78 -11.74
CA SER A 257 38.23 5.65 -11.77
C SER A 257 38.90 6.60 -10.78
N GLU A 258 40.08 6.23 -10.29
CA GLU A 258 40.84 7.05 -9.35
C GLU A 258 41.33 8.35 -10.02
N GLU A 259 41.63 8.31 -11.32
CA GLU A 259 42.06 9.48 -12.09
C GLU A 259 41.00 10.59 -12.10
N TYR A 260 39.72 10.21 -12.09
CA TYR A 260 38.62 11.17 -12.01
C TYR A 260 38.45 11.75 -10.61
N LYS A 261 38.57 10.92 -9.56
CA LYS A 261 38.44 11.34 -8.15
C LYS A 261 39.54 12.33 -7.74
N HIS A 262 40.76 12.14 -8.22
CA HIS A 262 41.90 13.03 -7.93
C HIS A 262 41.97 14.30 -8.81
N LYS A 263 41.00 14.53 -9.71
CA LYS A 263 40.99 15.72 -10.58
C LYS A 263 40.75 17.02 -9.80
N ASP A 264 39.92 16.98 -8.75
CA ASP A 264 39.65 18.17 -7.93
C ASP A 264 40.76 18.46 -6.90
N GLU A 265 41.56 17.47 -6.52
CA GLU A 265 42.73 17.64 -5.64
C GLU A 265 43.90 18.37 -6.34
N LYS A 266 43.93 18.36 -7.68
CA LYS A 266 44.96 19.06 -8.49
C LYS A 266 44.64 20.53 -8.77
N LYS A 267 43.53 21.09 -8.28
CA LYS A 267 43.32 22.54 -8.33
C LYS A 267 44.21 23.19 -7.26
N PRO A 268 45.18 24.05 -7.62
CA PRO A 268 45.95 24.77 -6.61
C PRO A 268 44.98 25.59 -5.75
N PRO A 269 45.24 25.73 -4.43
CA PRO A 269 44.43 26.58 -3.58
C PRO A 269 44.39 27.97 -4.21
N ARG A 270 43.19 28.53 -4.38
CA ARG A 270 43.02 29.94 -4.75
C ARG A 270 43.80 30.75 -3.73
N GLN A 271 44.95 31.28 -4.14
CA GLN A 271 45.61 32.34 -3.40
C GLN A 271 44.63 33.50 -3.35
N SER A 272 44.13 33.78 -2.15
CA SER A 272 43.43 35.02 -1.84
C SER A 272 44.37 36.18 -2.19
N LEU A 273 44.04 36.89 -3.27
CA LEU A 273 44.59 38.20 -3.61
C LEU A 273 44.02 39.24 -2.64
N GLU A 274 44.35 39.13 -1.37
CA GLU A 274 44.09 40.14 -0.33
C GLU A 274 45.28 40.12 0.63
N ASP A 275 46.41 40.71 0.23
CA ASP A 275 47.44 41.25 1.15
C ASP A 275 48.62 41.92 0.40
N SER A 276 48.33 42.76 -0.59
CA SER A 276 49.37 43.63 -1.17
C SER A 276 48.84 44.99 -1.58
N ALA A 277 48.14 45.64 -0.65
CA ALA A 277 47.90 47.08 -0.73
C ALA A 277 47.83 47.67 0.68
N LEU A 278 49.00 47.92 1.30
CA LEU A 278 49.20 48.94 2.34
C LEU A 278 50.70 49.03 2.64
N LYS A 279 51.42 49.80 1.82
CA LYS A 279 52.63 50.51 2.26
C LYS A 279 52.39 51.98 1.97
N PRO A 280 52.25 52.86 2.99
CA PRO A 280 52.37 54.28 2.76
C PRO A 280 53.86 54.61 2.63
N HIS A 281 54.22 55.19 1.48
CA HIS A 281 55.46 55.95 1.38
C HIS A 281 55.23 57.35 1.95
N MET A 282 56.29 57.84 2.61
CA MET A 282 56.49 59.13 3.27
C MET A 282 55.77 60.34 2.67
#